data_AF-A0A3E0MQK6-F1
#
_entry.id   AF-A0A3E0MQK6-F1
#
_cell.length_a   1.000
_cell.length_b   1.000
_cell.length_c   1.000
_cell.angle_alpha   90.00
_cell.angle_beta   90.00
_cell.angle_gamma   90.00
#
_symmetry.space_group_name_H-M   'P 1'
#
loop_
_entity.id
_entity.type
_entity.pdbx_description
1 polymer ?
#
loop_
_entity_poly.entity_id
_entity_poly.type
_entity_poly.pdbx_seq_one_letter_code
_entity_poly.pdbx_strand_id
1 'polypeptide(L)'
;MPTKSTPSKAPHTDTQASVPGAMASVGFIAGLAAASFILVSLLTFSTADPSWSSSGSGDALSNQGGVVGAYLSDFAYSLVGFLALGVPLLMLWLAYRSIRPLTRSVTTSTDRVIASLGWVTFLAASAGLVQLAIPQSTFLPQGTGGIVGYGVASWFTAAFSDFGA
;
A
#
# COMPACT_ATOMS: atom_id res chain seq x y z
N MET A 1 -54.79 51.00 -7.02
CA MET A 1 -53.99 50.12 -7.90
C MET A 1 -53.38 49.03 -7.03
N PRO A 2 -53.74 47.75 -7.20
CA PRO A 2 -53.12 46.66 -6.44
C PRO A 2 -51.82 46.21 -7.12
N THR A 3 -50.72 46.16 -6.37
CA THR A 3 -49.43 45.66 -6.85
C THR A 3 -49.44 44.13 -6.85
N LYS A 4 -49.21 43.57 -8.03
CA LYS A 4 -49.16 42.13 -8.31
C LYS A 4 -47.95 41.53 -7.57
N SER A 5 -48.19 40.64 -6.60
CA SER A 5 -47.13 39.87 -5.93
C SER A 5 -46.61 38.78 -6.87
N THR A 6 -45.38 38.95 -7.34
CA THR A 6 -44.66 37.94 -8.11
C THR A 6 -44.22 36.80 -7.16
N PRO A 7 -44.45 35.51 -7.49
CA PRO A 7 -44.01 34.42 -6.64
C PRO A 7 -42.49 34.25 -6.74
N SER A 8 -41.82 34.30 -5.58
CA SER A 8 -40.39 34.01 -5.43
C SER A 8 -40.11 32.55 -5.79
N LYS A 9 -39.36 32.33 -6.87
CA LYS A 9 -38.93 31.00 -7.32
C LYS A 9 -37.92 30.45 -6.31
N ALA A 10 -38.32 29.41 -5.58
CA ALA A 10 -37.44 28.73 -4.63
C ALA A 10 -36.17 28.22 -5.34
N PRO A 11 -34.98 28.33 -4.71
CA PRO A 11 -33.77 27.78 -5.29
C PRO A 11 -33.87 26.26 -5.25
N HIS A 12 -33.84 25.65 -6.43
CA HIS A 12 -33.62 24.21 -6.55
C HIS A 12 -32.20 23.93 -6.11
N THR A 13 -32.06 23.45 -4.87
CA THR A 13 -30.82 22.89 -4.35
C THR A 13 -30.63 21.53 -5.02
N ASP A 14 -30.21 21.55 -6.28
CA ASP A 14 -29.75 20.33 -6.93
C ASP A 14 -28.48 19.89 -6.20
N THR A 15 -28.61 18.83 -5.40
CA THR A 15 -27.49 18.03 -4.90
C THR A 15 -26.85 17.33 -6.09
N GLN A 16 -26.18 18.09 -6.97
CA GLN A 16 -25.35 17.52 -8.01
C GLN A 16 -24.11 16.95 -7.32
N ALA A 17 -24.12 15.64 -7.09
CA ALA A 17 -22.93 14.91 -6.73
C ALA A 17 -21.85 15.25 -7.76
N SER A 18 -20.79 15.96 -7.35
CA SER A 18 -19.75 16.40 -8.28
C SER A 18 -19.07 15.15 -8.84
N VAL A 19 -19.29 14.88 -10.13
CA VAL A 19 -18.61 13.78 -10.82
C VAL A 19 -17.10 14.02 -10.74
N PRO A 20 -16.29 13.04 -10.29
CA PRO A 20 -14.84 13.17 -10.29
C PRO A 20 -14.32 13.55 -11.68
N GLY A 21 -13.30 14.40 -11.76
CA GLY A 21 -12.70 14.75 -13.04
C GLY A 21 -12.16 13.51 -13.76
N ALA A 22 -12.24 13.47 -15.09
CA ALA A 22 -11.88 12.29 -15.90
C ALA A 22 -10.50 11.71 -15.55
N MET A 23 -9.51 12.56 -15.22
CA MET A 23 -8.17 12.14 -14.81
C MET A 23 -8.17 11.37 -13.48
N ALA A 24 -9.00 11.76 -12.51
CA ALA A 24 -9.13 11.08 -11.23
C ALA A 24 -9.78 9.70 -11.40
N SER A 25 -10.78 9.59 -12.28
CA SER A 25 -11.40 8.29 -12.62
C SER A 25 -10.42 7.34 -13.31
N VAL A 26 -9.63 7.83 -14.26
CA VAL A 26 -8.58 7.03 -14.91
C VAL A 26 -7.52 6.59 -13.89
N GLY A 27 -7.07 7.50 -13.02
CA GLY A 27 -6.12 7.18 -11.95
C GLY A 27 -6.64 6.13 -10.97
N PHE A 28 -7.94 6.20 -10.62
CA PHE A 28 -8.57 5.21 -9.76
C PHE A 28 -8.61 3.82 -10.40
N ILE A 29 -9.04 3.72 -11.67
CA ILE A 29 -9.12 2.44 -12.39
C ILE A 29 -7.71 1.84 -12.56
N ALA A 30 -6.73 2.66 -12.94
CA ALA A 30 -5.34 2.21 -13.06
C ALA A 30 -4.78 1.73 -11.72
N GLY A 31 -5.05 2.47 -10.63
CA GLY A 31 -4.65 2.09 -9.27
C GLY A 31 -5.30 0.79 -8.81
N LEU A 32 -6.59 0.59 -9.12
CA LEU A 32 -7.31 -0.65 -8.83
C LEU A 32 -6.73 -1.86 -9.60
N ALA A 33 -6.44 -1.68 -10.90
CA ALA A 33 -5.83 -2.72 -11.73
C ALA A 33 -4.43 -3.09 -11.21
N ALA A 34 -3.60 -2.09 -10.91
CA ALA A 34 -2.25 -2.31 -10.37
C ALA A 34 -2.30 -2.99 -9.00
N ALA A 35 -3.14 -2.52 -8.08
CA ALA A 35 -3.29 -3.14 -6.76
C ALA A 35 -3.77 -4.59 -6.85
N SER A 36 -4.70 -4.89 -7.76
CA SER A 36 -5.18 -6.25 -8.00
C SER A 36 -4.07 -7.14 -8.56
N PHE A 37 -3.28 -6.64 -9.51
CA PHE A 37 -2.13 -7.37 -10.05
C PHE A 37 -1.08 -7.67 -8.98
N ILE A 38 -0.73 -6.68 -8.14
CA ILE A 38 0.22 -6.86 -7.04
C ILE A 38 -0.33 -7.88 -6.04
N LEU A 39 -1.62 -7.78 -5.68
CA LEU A 39 -2.25 -8.69 -4.73
C LEU A 39 -2.22 -10.13 -5.24
N VAL A 40 -2.62 -10.38 -6.49
CA VAL A 40 -2.53 -11.71 -7.11
C VAL A 40 -1.10 -12.21 -7.09
N SER A 41 -0.15 -11.36 -7.50
CA SER A 41 1.28 -11.71 -7.53
C SER A 41 1.79 -12.13 -6.15
N LEU A 42 1.40 -11.42 -5.08
CA LEU A 42 1.78 -11.74 -3.70
C LEU A 42 1.11 -13.02 -3.20
N LEU A 43 -0.19 -13.19 -3.44
CA LEU A 43 -0.94 -14.38 -3.00
C LEU A 43 -0.49 -15.67 -3.70
N THR A 44 -0.01 -15.56 -4.93
CA THR A 44 0.50 -16.71 -5.71
C THR A 44 2.02 -16.78 -5.73
N PHE A 45 2.69 -16.17 -4.75
CA PHE A 45 4.14 -16.26 -4.62
C PHE A 45 4.61 -17.70 -4.40
N SER A 46 5.69 -18.09 -5.08
CA SER A 46 6.35 -19.37 -4.92
C SER A 46 7.86 -19.19 -5.00
N THR A 47 8.61 -19.84 -4.11
CA THR A 47 10.07 -19.85 -4.11
C THR A 47 10.66 -20.70 -5.26
N ALA A 48 9.81 -21.52 -5.91
CA ALA A 48 10.18 -22.33 -7.06
C ALA A 48 10.18 -21.55 -8.39
N ASP A 49 9.59 -20.34 -8.40
CA ASP A 49 9.55 -19.47 -9.57
C ASP A 49 10.88 -18.71 -9.74
N PRO A 50 11.29 -18.38 -10.99
CA PRO A 50 12.43 -17.52 -11.23
C PRO A 50 12.16 -16.10 -10.70
N SER A 51 13.04 -15.61 -9.83
CA SER A 51 12.89 -14.36 -9.10
C SER A 51 14.25 -13.70 -8.79
N TRP A 52 14.26 -12.66 -7.95
CA TRP A 52 15.51 -12.01 -7.52
C TRP A 52 16.32 -12.93 -6.62
N SER A 53 15.64 -13.58 -5.66
CA SER A 53 16.26 -14.41 -4.64
C SER A 53 16.40 -15.88 -5.04
N SER A 54 15.67 -16.33 -6.06
CA SER A 54 15.65 -17.70 -6.55
C SER A 54 15.91 -17.77 -8.05
N SER A 55 16.79 -18.66 -8.49
CA SER A 55 16.97 -18.95 -9.92
C SER A 55 15.80 -19.72 -10.53
N GLY A 56 14.84 -20.14 -9.70
CA GLY A 56 13.73 -21.01 -10.08
C GLY A 56 14.16 -22.48 -10.18
N SER A 57 13.17 -23.36 -10.07
CA SER A 57 13.34 -24.82 -10.18
C SER A 57 13.41 -25.32 -11.63
N GLY A 58 13.09 -24.45 -12.60
CA GLY A 58 12.94 -24.81 -14.01
C GLY A 58 11.57 -25.39 -14.37
N ASP A 59 10.67 -25.54 -13.40
CA ASP A 59 9.29 -25.97 -13.62
C ASP A 59 8.42 -24.85 -14.23
N ALA A 60 7.18 -25.22 -14.59
CA ALA A 60 6.19 -24.26 -15.04
C ALA A 60 5.92 -23.20 -13.95
N LEU A 61 5.80 -21.94 -14.38
CA LEU A 61 5.61 -20.82 -13.49
C LEU A 61 4.31 -20.94 -12.68
N SER A 62 4.44 -20.86 -11.36
CA SER A 62 3.31 -20.92 -10.42
C SER A 62 2.63 -19.57 -10.20
N ASN A 63 3.39 -18.46 -10.25
CA ASN A 63 2.84 -17.12 -10.06
C ASN A 63 1.87 -16.74 -11.18
N GLN A 64 0.62 -16.43 -10.81
CA GLN A 64 -0.42 -16.05 -11.76
C GLN A 64 -0.19 -14.65 -12.37
N GLY A 65 0.66 -13.83 -11.76
CA GLY A 65 1.14 -12.56 -12.30
C GLY A 65 2.25 -12.72 -13.36
N GLY A 66 2.59 -13.95 -13.75
CA GLY A 66 3.68 -14.20 -14.68
C GLY A 66 5.06 -13.95 -14.06
N VAL A 67 6.10 -13.94 -14.90
CA VAL A 67 7.49 -13.71 -14.45
C VAL A 67 7.59 -12.37 -13.73
N VAL A 68 6.90 -11.34 -14.24
CA VAL A 68 6.86 -10.02 -13.60
C VAL A 68 6.28 -10.11 -12.18
N GLY A 69 5.19 -10.84 -12.00
CA GLY A 69 4.58 -11.05 -10.68
C GLY A 69 5.49 -11.82 -9.73
N ALA A 70 6.23 -12.83 -10.22
CA ALA A 70 7.20 -13.59 -9.43
C ALA A 70 8.34 -12.70 -8.90
N TYR A 71 8.96 -11.90 -9.76
CA TYR A 71 10.00 -10.95 -9.35
C TYR A 71 9.47 -9.88 -8.39
N LEU A 72 8.29 -9.34 -8.69
CA LEU A 72 7.68 -8.29 -7.89
C LEU A 72 7.34 -8.78 -6.47
N SER A 73 6.72 -9.94 -6.36
CA SER A 73 6.32 -10.53 -5.07
C SER A 73 7.54 -10.94 -4.25
N ASP A 74 8.54 -11.58 -4.87
CA ASP A 74 9.80 -11.94 -4.24
C ASP A 74 10.54 -10.71 -3.69
N PHE A 75 10.63 -9.65 -4.49
CA PHE A 75 11.25 -8.40 -4.07
C PHE A 75 10.51 -7.75 -2.90
N ALA A 76 9.17 -7.68 -2.97
CA ALA A 76 8.36 -7.08 -1.92
C ALA A 76 8.45 -7.86 -0.60
N TYR A 77 8.32 -9.20 -0.65
CA TYR A 77 8.49 -10.06 0.52
C TYR A 77 9.91 -10.02 1.07
N SER A 78 10.92 -9.97 0.21
CA SER A 78 12.32 -9.85 0.66
C SER A 78 12.57 -8.55 1.42
N LEU A 79 11.94 -7.44 1.00
CA LEU A 79 12.17 -6.13 1.60
C LEU A 79 11.46 -5.96 2.95
N VAL A 80 10.16 -6.26 2.99
CA VAL A 80 9.28 -5.92 4.14
C VAL A 80 8.51 -7.12 4.71
N GLY A 81 8.74 -8.32 4.19
CA GLY A 81 8.10 -9.54 4.66
C GLY A 81 6.58 -9.50 4.54
N PHE A 82 5.86 -10.00 5.55
CA PHE A 82 4.40 -10.08 5.53
C PHE A 82 3.70 -8.73 5.36
N LEU A 83 4.35 -7.61 5.69
CA LEU A 83 3.79 -6.27 5.42
C LEU A 83 3.62 -5.98 3.92
N ALA A 84 4.27 -6.74 3.03
CA ALA A 84 4.04 -6.64 1.59
C ALA A 84 2.55 -6.82 1.23
N LEU A 85 1.81 -7.64 1.98
CA LEU A 85 0.35 -7.83 1.80
C LEU A 85 -0.46 -6.55 2.09
N GLY A 86 0.10 -5.60 2.84
CA GLY A 86 -0.50 -4.28 3.08
C GLY A 86 -0.34 -3.31 1.91
N VAL A 87 0.62 -3.54 1.00
CA VAL A 87 0.91 -2.64 -0.13
C VAL A 87 -0.31 -2.49 -1.08
N PRO A 88 -0.98 -3.57 -1.52
CA PRO A 88 -2.20 -3.46 -2.31
C PRO A 88 -3.29 -2.64 -1.60
N LEU A 89 -3.45 -2.83 -0.29
CA LEU A 89 -4.46 -2.11 0.49
C LEU A 89 -4.17 -0.60 0.54
N LEU A 90 -2.90 -0.23 0.72
CA LEU A 90 -2.45 1.17 0.67
C LEU A 90 -2.68 1.78 -0.71
N MET A 91 -2.38 1.05 -1.79
CA MET A 91 -2.65 1.51 -3.15
C MET A 91 -4.13 1.73 -3.41
N LEU A 92 -5.00 0.82 -2.95
CA LEU A 92 -6.45 0.98 -3.05
C LEU A 92 -6.94 2.20 -2.27
N TRP A 93 -6.41 2.43 -1.07
CA TRP A 93 -6.74 3.60 -0.27
C TRP A 93 -6.31 4.91 -0.95
N LEU A 94 -5.12 4.96 -1.53
CA LEU A 94 -4.63 6.11 -2.30
C LEU A 94 -5.46 6.35 -3.56
N ALA A 95 -5.79 5.28 -4.30
CA ALA A 95 -6.66 5.36 -5.47
C ALA A 95 -8.03 5.93 -5.07
N TYR A 96 -8.62 5.41 -3.99
CA TYR A 96 -9.88 5.91 -3.46
C TYR A 96 -9.81 7.38 -3.03
N ARG A 97 -8.69 7.81 -2.45
CA ARG A 97 -8.49 9.22 -2.10
C ARG A 97 -8.44 10.14 -3.33
N SER A 98 -7.98 9.64 -4.48
CA SER A 98 -7.87 10.41 -5.72
C SER A 98 -9.21 10.88 -6.27
N ILE A 99 -10.28 10.10 -6.07
CA ILE A 99 -11.64 10.43 -6.54
C ILE A 99 -12.46 11.24 -5.53
N ARG A 100 -12.00 11.33 -4.28
CA ARG A 100 -12.66 12.16 -3.26
C ARG A 100 -12.32 13.62 -3.52
N PRO A 101 -13.28 14.56 -3.39
CA PRO A 101 -12.97 15.97 -3.42
C PRO A 101 -12.00 16.28 -2.27
N LEU A 102 -10.77 16.68 -2.61
CA LEU A 102 -9.82 17.14 -1.61
C LEU A 102 -10.35 18.47 -1.06
N THR A 103 -10.72 18.49 0.22
CA THR A 103 -10.64 19.73 0.99
C THR A 103 -9.19 20.19 0.90
N ARG A 104 -8.95 21.29 0.17
CA ARG A 104 -7.62 21.93 0.09
C ARG A 104 -7.25 22.40 1.50
N SER A 105 -6.61 21.52 2.26
CA SER A 105 -5.75 21.94 3.34
C SER A 105 -4.45 22.41 2.69
N VAL A 106 -4.02 23.63 3.01
CA VAL A 106 -2.74 24.16 2.56
C VAL A 106 -1.66 23.42 3.33
N THR A 107 -1.22 22.27 2.82
CA THR A 107 -0.09 21.53 3.39
C THR A 107 1.19 22.23 2.95
N THR A 108 2.04 22.62 3.89
CA THR A 108 3.38 23.15 3.59
C THR A 108 4.28 22.01 3.10
N SER A 109 5.33 22.32 2.34
CA SER A 109 6.34 21.33 1.94
C SER A 109 6.93 20.59 3.15
N THR A 110 7.12 21.30 4.27
CA THR A 110 7.57 20.73 5.55
C THR A 110 6.62 19.67 6.08
N ASP A 111 5.31 19.91 6.06
CA ASP A 111 4.29 18.97 6.54
C ASP A 111 4.34 17.66 5.74
N ARG A 112 4.60 17.75 4.42
CA ARG A 112 4.74 16.58 3.55
C ARG A 112 5.99 15.77 3.88
N VAL A 113 7.11 16.44 4.16
CA VAL A 113 8.36 15.77 4.57
C VAL A 113 8.16 15.05 5.90
N ILE A 114 7.59 15.73 6.91
CA ILE A 114 7.31 15.14 8.22
C ILE A 114 6.37 13.94 8.08
N ALA A 115 5.29 14.07 7.30
CA ALA A 115 4.37 12.96 7.05
C ALA A 115 5.06 11.78 6.35
N SER A 116 5.90 12.05 5.35
CA SER A 116 6.64 10.99 4.64
C SER A 116 7.63 10.28 5.56
N LEU A 117 8.34 11.02 6.41
CA LEU A 117 9.25 10.46 7.39
C LEU A 117 8.50 9.60 8.41
N GLY A 118 7.34 10.09 8.88
CA GLY A 118 6.46 9.35 9.79
C GLY A 118 5.95 8.04 9.18
N TRP A 119 5.58 8.03 7.89
CA TRP A 119 5.21 6.79 7.20
C TRP A 119 6.38 5.82 7.09
N VAL A 120 7.58 6.30 6.75
CA VAL A 120 8.78 5.46 6.64
C VAL A 120 9.14 4.85 7.99
N THR A 121 9.18 5.64 9.07
CA THR A 121 9.47 5.14 10.41
C THR A 121 8.38 4.19 10.91
N PHE A 122 7.10 4.48 10.64
CA PHE A 122 5.99 3.58 10.96
C PHE A 122 6.14 2.21 10.25
N LEU A 123 6.45 2.21 8.96
CA LEU A 123 6.64 0.97 8.19
C LEU A 123 7.86 0.18 8.69
N ALA A 124 8.98 0.87 8.96
CA ALA A 124 10.18 0.24 9.49
C ALA A 124 9.94 -0.38 10.88
N ALA A 125 9.29 0.35 11.78
CA ALA A 125 8.92 -0.14 13.11
C ALA A 125 7.96 -1.33 13.03
N SER A 126 6.94 -1.25 12.16
CA SER A 126 5.99 -2.35 11.93
C SER A 126 6.71 -3.59 11.38
N ALA A 127 7.66 -3.43 10.47
CA ALA A 127 8.43 -4.55 9.91
C ALA A 127 9.29 -5.22 10.98
N GLY A 128 9.95 -4.41 11.84
CA GLY A 128 10.71 -4.91 12.98
C GLY A 128 9.82 -5.64 13.99
N LEU A 129 8.63 -5.10 14.28
CA LEU A 129 7.66 -5.74 15.17
C LEU A 129 7.19 -7.09 14.61
N VAL A 130 6.89 -7.16 13.31
CA VAL A 130 6.52 -8.44 12.65
C VAL A 130 7.66 -9.45 12.75
N GLN A 131 8.91 -9.02 12.56
CA GLN A 131 10.07 -9.89 12.68
C GLN A 131 10.26 -10.46 14.10
N LEU A 132 9.99 -9.66 15.13
CA LEU A 132 10.08 -10.09 16.54
C LEU A 132 8.87 -10.93 16.97
N ALA A 133 7.68 -10.57 16.49
CA ALA A 133 6.43 -11.19 16.92
C ALA A 133 6.10 -12.50 16.19
N ILE A 134 6.50 -12.64 14.93
CA ILE A 134 6.17 -13.81 14.10
C ILE A 134 7.41 -14.70 13.95
N PRO A 135 7.34 -15.98 14.37
CA PRO A 135 8.42 -16.94 14.19
C PRO A 135 8.85 -17.05 12.72
N GLN A 136 10.13 -17.34 12.51
CA GLN A 136 10.68 -17.55 11.17
C GLN A 136 9.90 -18.64 10.43
N SER A 137 9.58 -18.37 9.16
CA SER A 137 8.83 -19.28 8.31
C SER A 137 9.70 -19.74 7.14
N THR A 138 9.53 -20.98 6.70
CA THR A 138 10.18 -21.48 5.47
C THR A 138 9.64 -20.81 4.20
N PHE A 139 8.47 -20.17 4.29
CA PHE A 139 7.82 -19.46 3.20
C PHE A 139 8.54 -18.15 2.84
N LEU A 140 9.12 -17.45 3.82
CA LEU A 140 9.90 -16.22 3.62
C LEU A 140 11.36 -16.44 4.07
N PRO A 141 12.29 -16.80 3.15
CA PRO A 141 13.68 -17.05 3.49
C PRO A 141 14.40 -15.87 4.17
N GLN A 142 13.98 -14.64 3.85
CA GLN A 142 14.55 -13.40 4.41
C GLN A 142 13.93 -12.99 5.76
N GLY A 143 13.05 -13.81 6.31
CA GLY A 143 12.36 -13.56 7.56
C GLY A 143 11.01 -12.87 7.40
N THR A 144 10.22 -12.93 8.47
CA THR A 144 8.80 -12.52 8.49
C THR A 144 8.61 -11.01 8.36
N GLY A 145 9.60 -10.21 8.77
CA GLY A 145 9.65 -8.75 8.52
C GLY A 145 10.54 -8.34 7.34
N GLY A 146 11.10 -9.30 6.59
CA GLY A 146 12.06 -9.06 5.52
C GLY A 146 13.37 -8.41 6.00
N ILE A 147 14.19 -7.96 5.06
CA ILE A 147 15.51 -7.34 5.31
C ILE A 147 15.38 -6.11 6.22
N VAL A 148 14.36 -5.26 5.99
CA VAL A 148 14.14 -4.07 6.81
C VAL A 148 13.76 -4.44 8.24
N GLY A 149 12.83 -5.39 8.40
CA GLY A 149 12.39 -5.85 9.72
C GLY A 149 13.52 -6.52 10.50
N TYR A 150 14.34 -7.34 9.84
CA TYR A 150 15.54 -7.94 10.44
C TYR A 150 16.51 -6.86 10.95
N GLY A 151 16.79 -5.84 10.14
CA GLY A 151 17.64 -4.72 10.54
C GLY A 151 17.09 -4.00 11.77
N VAL A 152 15.82 -3.62 11.76
CA VAL A 152 15.18 -2.90 12.87
C VAL A 152 15.13 -3.76 14.14
N ALA A 153 14.73 -5.02 14.02
CA ALA A 153 14.67 -5.96 15.14
C ALA A 153 16.05 -6.15 15.78
N SER A 154 17.09 -6.37 14.97
CA SER A 154 18.47 -6.55 15.46
C SER A 154 18.98 -5.34 16.24
N TRP A 155 18.69 -4.12 15.76
CA TRP A 155 19.02 -2.88 16.46
C TRP A 155 18.27 -2.76 17.79
N PHE A 156 17.00 -3.13 17.83
CA PHE A 156 16.19 -3.10 19.05
C PHE A 156 16.69 -4.11 20.08
N THR A 157 16.92 -5.35 19.68
CA THR A 157 17.50 -6.38 20.53
C THR A 157 18.88 -5.97 21.06
N ALA A 158 19.72 -5.34 20.24
CA ALA A 158 21.02 -4.83 20.69
C ALA A 158 20.89 -3.69 21.71
N ALA A 159 19.90 -2.82 21.57
CA ALA A 159 19.68 -1.68 22.46
C ALA A 159 19.00 -2.08 23.79
N PHE A 160 18.07 -3.04 23.76
CA PHE A 160 17.18 -3.35 24.88
C PHE A 160 17.31 -4.78 25.43
N SER A 161 18.16 -5.62 24.83
CA SER A 161 18.24 -7.08 25.08
C SER A 161 16.97 -7.82 24.66
N ASP A 162 17.03 -9.15 24.57
CA ASP A 162 15.90 -10.01 24.13
C ASP A 162 14.65 -9.87 25.01
N PHE A 163 14.80 -9.44 26.26
CA PHE A 163 13.69 -9.24 27.19
C PHE A 163 12.98 -7.89 27.02
N GLY A 164 13.65 -6.91 26.40
CA GLY A 164 13.13 -5.56 26.21
C GLY A 164 12.70 -5.24 24.78
N ALA A 165 13.02 -6.11 23.82
CA ALA A 165 12.66 -6.02 22.40
C ALA A 165 11.42 -6.86 22.09
#